data_AF-A0A932J788-F1
#
_entry.id   AF-A0A932J788-F1
#
_cell.length_a   1.000
_cell.length_b   1.000
_cell.length_c   1.000
_cell.angle_alpha   90.00
_cell.angle_beta   90.00
_cell.angle_gamma   90.00
#
_symmetry.space_group_name_H-M   'P 1'
#
loop_
_entity.id
_entity.type
_entity.pdbx_description
1 polymer ?
#
loop_
_entity_poly.entity_id
_entity_poly.type
_entity_poly.pdbx_seq_one_letter_code
_entity_poly.pdbx_strand_id
1 'polypeptide(L)'
;MAEQPNEETINKLLEELRSGEANRQIKAVETITELKTDNELIVSALKALAANDSDRPVSREARIVSREARKALVALGIEAPPVSEPSSLVASKKERSSKEETDFLIGFFGMLAVNFPLWIIYIITYTNSLSSFFPALVLLLNLGALVGFAFTRPKIALGILGAYFVALSIALTAGLFAAVICFGSYL
;
A
#
# COMPACT_ATOMS: atom_id res chain seq x y z
N MET A 1 -5.97 33.46 31.92
CA MET A 1 -4.60 33.10 32.33
C MET A 1 -4.63 31.61 32.61
N ALA A 2 -4.08 30.79 31.71
CA ALA A 2 -3.99 29.35 31.93
C ALA A 2 -2.81 29.10 32.87
N GLU A 3 -3.09 28.49 34.02
CA GLU A 3 -2.10 28.14 35.03
C GLU A 3 -1.15 27.11 34.43
N GLN A 4 0.13 27.48 34.24
CA GLN A 4 1.10 26.53 33.72
C GLN A 4 1.21 25.37 34.71
N PRO A 5 1.09 24.11 34.25
CA PRO A 5 1.13 22.97 35.16
C PRO A 5 2.47 22.95 35.89
N ASN A 6 2.41 22.78 37.21
CA ASN A 6 3.58 22.73 38.09
C ASN A 6 4.59 21.67 37.58
N GLU A 7 5.90 21.90 37.74
CA GLU A 7 6.96 21.00 37.25
C GLU A 7 6.79 19.56 37.76
N GLU A 8 6.25 19.41 38.97
CA GLU A 8 5.93 18.11 39.57
C GLU A 8 4.85 17.35 38.78
N THR A 9 3.84 18.05 38.27
CA THR A 9 2.77 17.48 37.43
C THR A 9 3.30 17.06 36.06
N ILE A 10 4.23 17.84 35.49
CA ILE A 10 4.88 17.53 34.21
C ILE A 10 5.72 16.26 34.33
N ASN A 11 6.53 16.15 35.38
CA ASN A 11 7.37 14.96 35.60
C ASN A 11 6.55 13.70 35.82
N LYS A 12 5.45 13.80 36.56
CA LYS A 12 4.51 12.69 36.77
C LYS A 12 3.84 12.23 35.46
N LEU A 13 3.40 13.17 34.62
CA LEU A 13 2.82 12.85 33.31
C LEU A 13 3.84 12.19 32.37
N LEU A 14 5.09 12.66 32.39
CA LEU A 14 6.19 12.04 31.63
C LEU A 14 6.51 10.62 32.10
N GLU A 15 6.44 10.39 33.42
CA GLU A 15 6.62 9.07 34.02
C GLU A 15 5.47 8.11 33.64
N GLU A 16 4.23 8.58 33.69
CA GLU A 16 3.04 7.81 33.29
C GLU A 16 3.02 7.52 31.78
N LEU A 17 3.49 8.45 30.93
CA LEU A 17 3.67 8.20 29.49
C LEU A 17 4.76 7.14 29.23
N ARG A 18 5.79 7.07 30.08
CA ARG A 18 6.90 6.10 29.98
C ARG A 18 6.63 4.76 30.67
N SER A 19 5.55 4.64 31.44
CA SER A 19 5.35 3.47 32.31
C SER A 19 5.03 2.17 31.58
N GLY A 20 4.82 2.20 30.25
CA GLY A 20 4.54 1.01 29.41
C GLY A 20 3.17 0.37 29.66
N GLU A 21 2.34 0.95 30.53
CA GLU A 21 0.97 0.49 30.80
C GLU A 21 -0.01 1.33 29.97
N ALA A 22 -0.68 0.71 28.99
CA ALA A 22 -1.60 1.38 28.07
C ALA A 22 -2.68 2.22 28.79
N ASN A 23 -3.23 1.73 29.91
CA ASN A 23 -4.25 2.46 30.68
C ASN A 23 -3.71 3.73 31.36
N ARG A 24 -2.44 3.73 31.79
CA ARG A 24 -1.80 4.92 32.38
C ARG A 24 -1.44 5.93 31.30
N GLN A 25 -1.01 5.45 30.14
CA GLN A 25 -0.71 6.28 28.98
C GLN A 25 -1.96 6.98 28.46
N ILE A 26 -3.10 6.29 28.31
CA ILE A 26 -4.36 6.91 27.89
C ILE A 26 -4.79 8.01 28.87
N LYS A 27 -4.76 7.73 30.18
CA LYS A 27 -5.06 8.74 31.20
C LYS A 27 -4.14 9.95 31.13
N ALA A 28 -2.84 9.73 30.92
CA ALA A 28 -1.87 10.81 30.79
C ALA A 28 -2.16 11.67 29.55
N VAL A 29 -2.44 11.05 28.39
CA VAL A 29 -2.79 11.75 27.15
C VAL A 29 -4.09 12.55 27.29
N GLU A 30 -5.10 11.99 27.95
CA GLU A 30 -6.38 12.65 28.23
C GLU A 30 -6.18 13.87 29.15
N THR A 31 -5.41 13.71 30.23
CA THR A 31 -5.08 14.79 31.16
C THR A 31 -4.29 15.92 30.46
N ILE A 32 -3.38 15.58 29.55
CA ILE A 32 -2.62 16.56 28.74
C ILE A 32 -3.54 17.33 27.78
N THR A 33 -4.55 16.66 27.24
CA THR A 33 -5.56 17.26 26.35
C THR A 33 -6.44 18.25 27.10
N GLU A 34 -6.87 17.88 28.32
CA GLU A 34 -7.65 18.77 29.19
C GLU A 34 -6.83 19.99 29.64
N LEU A 35 -5.54 19.80 29.92
CA LEU A 35 -4.64 20.87 30.36
C LEU A 35 -4.25 21.84 29.25
N LYS A 36 -4.55 21.56 27.97
CA LYS A 36 -4.15 22.38 26.79
C LYS A 36 -2.71 22.92 26.91
N THR A 37 -1.79 22.04 27.29
CA THR A 37 -0.42 22.45 27.56
C THR A 37 0.40 22.47 26.27
N ASP A 38 1.08 23.58 26.03
CA ASP A 38 1.96 23.79 24.86
C ASP A 38 3.41 23.36 25.15
N ASN A 39 3.63 22.64 26.25
CA ASN A 39 4.98 22.32 26.72
C ASN A 39 5.72 21.36 25.77
N GLU A 40 6.88 21.81 25.27
CA GLU A 40 7.71 21.12 24.29
C GLU A 40 8.19 19.72 24.75
N LEU A 41 8.43 19.56 26.06
CA LEU A 41 8.83 18.27 26.65
C LEU A 41 7.70 17.25 26.59
N ILE A 42 6.46 17.69 26.80
CA ILE A 42 5.28 16.84 26.74
C ILE A 42 4.99 16.44 25.29
N VAL A 43 5.09 17.40 24.35
CA VAL A 43 4.89 17.14 22.91
C VAL A 43 5.93 16.17 22.35
N SER A 44 7.19 16.28 22.76
CA SER A 44 8.24 15.35 22.33
C SER A 44 8.06 13.94 22.92
N ALA A 45 7.66 13.82 24.19
CA ALA A 45 7.33 12.54 24.82
C ALA A 45 6.11 11.85 24.17
N LEU A 46 5.05 12.60 23.86
CA LEU A 46 3.87 12.12 23.12
C LEU A 46 4.24 11.62 21.72
N LYS A 47 5.14 12.30 21.01
CA LYS A 47 5.63 11.83 19.70
C LYS A 47 6.44 10.55 19.82
N ALA A 48 7.32 10.45 20.83
CA ALA A 48 8.09 9.24 21.09
C ALA A 48 7.16 8.06 21.41
N LEU A 49 6.11 8.29 22.20
CA LEU A 49 5.10 7.29 22.51
C LEU A 49 4.30 6.89 21.26
N ALA A 50 3.79 7.85 20.48
CA ALA A 50 3.05 7.59 19.25
C ALA A 50 3.85 6.82 18.19
N ALA A 51 5.18 6.93 18.23
CA ALA A 51 6.11 6.28 17.31
C ALA A 51 6.54 4.88 17.77
N ASN A 52 6.59 4.62 19.08
CA ASN A 52 7.10 3.37 19.64
C ASN A 52 5.99 2.41 20.09
N ASP A 53 4.76 2.91 20.27
CA ASP A 53 3.66 2.08 20.75
C ASP A 53 2.94 1.33 19.61
N SER A 54 2.81 0.02 19.80
CA SER A 54 2.12 -0.89 18.88
C SER A 54 0.60 -0.90 19.10
N ASP A 55 0.13 -0.31 20.21
CA ASP A 55 -1.28 -0.26 20.52
C ASP A 55 -1.99 0.83 19.69
N ARG A 56 -2.90 0.38 18.82
CA ARG A 56 -3.60 1.22 17.84
C ARG A 56 -4.41 2.40 18.43
N PRO A 57 -5.08 2.29 19.61
CA PRO A 57 -5.83 3.42 20.15
C PRO A 57 -4.90 4.51 20.69
N VAL A 58 -3.88 4.13 21.48
CA VAL A 58 -2.91 5.04 22.08
C VAL A 58 -2.13 5.81 21.01
N SER A 59 -1.68 5.13 19.95
CA SER A 59 -0.98 5.78 18.84
C SER A 59 -1.86 6.75 18.05
N ARG A 60 -3.18 6.50 17.94
CA ARG A 60 -4.10 7.43 17.26
C ARG A 60 -4.31 8.71 18.07
N GLU A 61 -4.60 8.57 19.36
CA GLU A 61 -4.84 9.71 20.24
C GLU A 61 -3.58 10.55 20.40
N ALA A 62 -2.42 9.93 20.62
CA ALA A 62 -1.15 10.64 20.71
C ALA A 62 -0.78 11.39 19.41
N ARG A 63 -1.16 10.86 18.23
CA ARG A 63 -1.02 11.58 16.94
C ARG A 63 -1.96 12.76 16.78
N ILE A 64 -3.17 12.69 17.33
CA ILE A 64 -4.14 13.79 17.28
C ILE A 64 -3.67 14.92 18.19
N VAL A 65 -3.34 14.59 19.44
CA VAL A 65 -2.87 15.57 20.44
C VAL A 65 -1.58 16.25 20.01
N SER A 66 -0.60 15.49 19.48
CA SER A 66 0.65 16.08 18.97
C SER A 66 0.46 16.97 17.74
N ARG A 67 -0.57 16.74 16.91
CA ARG A 67 -0.91 17.64 15.80
C ARG A 67 -1.55 18.93 16.29
N GLU A 68 -2.37 18.85 17.33
CA GLU A 68 -3.09 20.00 17.89
C GLU A 68 -2.14 20.92 18.65
N ALA A 69 -1.26 20.35 19.48
CA ALA A 69 -0.19 21.09 20.15
C ALA A 69 0.76 21.74 19.12
N ARG A 70 1.06 21.07 17.99
CA ARG A 70 1.88 21.68 16.92
C ARG A 70 1.17 22.88 16.27
N LYS A 71 -0.16 22.83 16.08
CA LYS A 71 -0.90 23.99 15.55
C LYS A 71 -0.82 25.17 16.51
N ALA A 72 -0.90 24.93 17.81
CA ALA A 72 -0.71 25.96 18.83
C ALA A 72 0.71 26.54 18.82
N LEU A 73 1.74 25.68 18.79
CA LEU A 73 3.16 26.07 18.69
C LEU A 73 3.48 26.89 17.43
N VAL A 74 2.95 26.49 16.27
CA VAL A 74 3.12 27.22 15.00
C VAL A 74 2.37 28.55 15.03
N ALA A 75 1.18 28.62 15.65
CA ALA A 75 0.44 29.87 15.84
C ALA A 75 1.16 30.86 16.77
N LEU A 76 2.04 30.36 17.65
CA LEU A 76 2.88 31.14 18.54
C LEU A 76 4.23 31.54 17.91
N GLY A 77 4.49 31.19 16.65
CA GLY A 77 5.72 31.57 15.93
C GLY A 77 6.96 30.80 16.35
N ILE A 78 6.81 29.69 17.09
CA ILE A 78 7.91 28.83 17.50
C ILE A 78 8.15 27.81 16.37
N GLU A 79 9.36 27.82 15.81
CA GLU A 79 9.73 26.96 14.68
C GLU A 79 9.71 25.50 15.12
N ALA A 80 8.64 24.79 14.70
CA ALA A 80 8.38 23.44 15.16
C ALA A 80 9.49 22.48 14.69
N PRO A 81 10.00 21.59 15.57
CA PRO A 81 11.07 20.66 15.22
C PRO A 81 10.66 19.80 14.00
N PRO A 82 11.61 19.54 13.07
CA PRO A 82 11.33 18.82 11.84
C PRO A 82 10.70 17.48 12.15
N VAL A 83 9.59 17.18 11.48
CA VAL A 83 8.91 15.89 11.58
C VAL A 83 9.81 14.89 10.86
N SER A 84 10.69 14.22 11.59
CA SER A 84 11.24 12.96 11.13
C SER A 84 10.08 11.97 11.11
N GLU A 85 9.49 11.72 9.94
CA GLU A 85 8.58 10.59 9.76
C GLU A 85 9.26 9.37 10.37
N PRO A 86 8.62 8.65 11.31
CA PRO A 86 9.27 7.52 11.95
C PRO A 86 9.62 6.53 10.84
N SER A 87 10.90 6.20 10.72
CA SER A 87 11.45 5.36 9.64
C SER A 87 10.71 4.03 9.47
N SER A 88 10.01 3.56 10.51
CA SER A 88 9.13 2.39 10.50
C SER A 88 7.86 2.56 9.66
N LEU A 89 7.26 3.75 9.58
CA LEU A 89 6.12 4.03 8.71
C LEU A 89 6.55 4.13 7.23
N VAL A 90 7.72 4.71 6.97
CA VAL A 90 8.30 4.77 5.63
C VAL A 90 8.68 3.36 5.17
N ALA A 91 9.30 2.56 6.05
CA ALA A 91 9.65 1.17 5.78
C ALA A 91 8.43 0.29 5.50
N SER A 92 7.39 0.35 6.35
CA SER A 92 6.17 -0.45 6.15
C SER A 92 5.37 -0.05 4.91
N LYS A 93 5.36 1.24 4.54
CA LYS A 93 4.74 1.71 3.30
C LYS A 93 5.50 1.21 2.06
N LYS A 94 6.83 1.23 2.12
CA LYS A 94 7.70 0.70 1.05
C LYS A 94 7.56 -0.82 0.91
N GLU A 95 7.48 -1.55 2.02
CA GLU A 95 7.29 -3.00 2.03
C GLU A 95 5.92 -3.39 1.45
N ARG A 96 4.87 -2.65 1.81
CA ARG A 96 3.53 -2.85 1.24
C ARG A 96 3.49 -2.57 -0.26
N SER A 97 4.13 -1.50 -0.74
CA SER A 97 4.23 -1.19 -2.18
C SER A 97 4.97 -2.30 -2.94
N SER A 98 6.09 -2.78 -2.40
CA SER A 98 6.90 -3.84 -3.02
C SER A 98 6.13 -5.16 -3.15
N LYS A 99 5.37 -5.53 -2.13
CA LYS A 99 4.52 -6.75 -2.17
C LYS A 99 3.41 -6.62 -3.22
N GLU A 100 2.83 -5.44 -3.35
CA GLU A 100 1.77 -5.15 -4.31
C GLU A 100 2.27 -5.15 -5.77
N GLU A 101 3.47 -4.62 -6.01
CA GLU A 101 4.15 -4.70 -7.31
C GLU A 101 4.52 -6.15 -7.67
N THR A 102 4.98 -6.93 -6.68
CA THR A 102 5.32 -8.34 -6.88
C THR A 102 4.08 -9.16 -7.24
N ASP A 103 2.95 -8.94 -6.56
CA ASP A 103 1.69 -9.62 -6.89
C ASP A 103 1.22 -9.28 -8.32
N PHE A 104 1.38 -8.03 -8.76
CA PHE A 104 1.09 -7.65 -10.15
C PHE A 104 2.01 -8.39 -11.14
N LEU A 105 3.32 -8.40 -10.89
CA LEU A 105 4.31 -9.06 -11.74
C LEU A 105 4.06 -10.57 -11.82
N ILE A 106 3.68 -11.20 -10.72
CA ILE A 106 3.31 -12.62 -10.67
C ILE A 106 2.09 -12.88 -11.57
N GLY A 107 1.06 -12.03 -11.53
CA GLY A 107 -0.09 -12.17 -12.42
C GLY A 107 0.28 -12.01 -13.89
N PHE A 108 1.09 -11.00 -14.20
CA PHE A 108 1.53 -10.70 -15.56
C PHE A 108 2.41 -11.81 -16.16
N PHE A 109 3.53 -12.14 -15.49
CA PHE A 109 4.47 -13.16 -15.96
C PHE A 109 3.93 -14.57 -15.81
N GLY A 110 3.16 -14.85 -14.76
CA GLY A 110 2.51 -16.15 -14.58
C GLY A 110 1.56 -16.45 -15.73
N MET A 111 0.82 -15.46 -16.20
CA MET A 111 -0.07 -15.63 -17.35
C MET A 111 0.68 -15.94 -18.64
N LEU A 112 1.78 -15.25 -18.90
CA LEU A 112 2.64 -15.51 -20.07
C LEU A 112 3.29 -16.89 -19.98
N ALA A 113 3.80 -17.25 -18.81
CA ALA A 113 4.47 -18.52 -18.57
C ALA A 113 3.52 -19.73 -18.75
N VAL A 114 2.23 -19.59 -18.46
CA VAL A 114 1.23 -20.63 -18.69
C VAL A 114 0.77 -20.65 -20.14
N ASN A 115 0.49 -19.49 -20.75
CA ASN A 115 -0.03 -19.43 -22.12
C ASN A 115 1.03 -19.76 -23.19
N PHE A 116 2.31 -19.46 -22.95
CA PHE A 116 3.39 -19.74 -23.90
C PHE A 116 3.53 -21.25 -24.25
N PRO A 117 3.67 -22.18 -23.28
CA PRO A 117 3.71 -23.61 -23.57
C PRO A 117 2.40 -24.14 -24.15
N LEU A 118 1.25 -23.62 -23.70
CA LEU A 118 -0.06 -23.98 -24.28
C LEU A 118 -0.12 -23.62 -25.77
N TRP A 119 0.41 -22.46 -26.15
CA TRP A 119 0.48 -22.05 -27.56
C TRP A 119 1.41 -22.93 -28.40
N ILE A 120 2.55 -23.35 -27.84
CA ILE A 120 3.44 -24.33 -28.49
C ILE A 120 2.71 -25.66 -28.73
N ILE A 121 2.02 -26.18 -27.71
CA ILE A 121 1.23 -27.42 -27.82
C ILE A 121 0.14 -27.26 -28.89
N TYR A 122 -0.53 -26.10 -28.93
CA TYR A 122 -1.54 -25.80 -29.92
C TYR A 122 -0.98 -25.86 -31.35
N ILE A 123 0.18 -25.24 -31.62
CA ILE A 123 0.81 -25.29 -32.94
C ILE A 123 1.13 -26.72 -33.35
N ILE A 124 1.73 -27.51 -32.44
CA ILE A 124 2.14 -28.89 -32.72
C ILE A 124 0.91 -29.77 -33.02
N THR A 125 -0.19 -29.51 -32.31
CA THR A 125 -1.41 -30.33 -32.42
C THR A 125 -2.42 -29.80 -33.44
N TYR A 126 -2.12 -28.68 -34.12
CA TYR A 126 -3.03 -27.96 -35.02
C TYR A 126 -3.61 -28.83 -36.15
N THR A 127 -2.87 -29.85 -36.60
CA THR A 127 -3.31 -30.78 -37.64
C THR A 127 -4.26 -31.88 -37.17
N ASN A 128 -4.51 -31.98 -35.86
CA ASN A 128 -5.41 -32.98 -35.27
C ASN A 128 -6.83 -32.44 -35.09
N SER A 129 -7.81 -33.34 -34.96
CA SER A 129 -9.21 -33.03 -34.67
C SER A 129 -9.45 -32.30 -33.33
N LEU A 130 -8.41 -32.10 -32.52
CA LEU A 130 -8.43 -31.37 -31.24
C LEU A 130 -8.23 -29.86 -31.39
N SER A 131 -7.92 -29.36 -32.59
CA SER A 131 -7.61 -27.95 -32.86
C SER A 131 -8.76 -26.99 -32.51
N SER A 132 -10.02 -27.45 -32.56
CA SER A 132 -11.18 -26.64 -32.17
C SER A 132 -11.46 -26.63 -30.67
N PHE A 133 -11.06 -27.69 -29.95
CA PHE A 133 -11.31 -27.84 -28.51
C PHE A 133 -10.28 -27.08 -27.67
N PHE A 134 -9.02 -27.11 -28.11
CA PHE A 134 -7.91 -26.53 -27.35
C PHE A 134 -8.05 -25.02 -27.08
N PRO A 135 -8.46 -24.17 -28.04
CA PRO A 135 -8.69 -22.76 -27.78
C PRO A 135 -9.80 -22.50 -26.76
N ALA A 136 -10.87 -23.29 -26.80
CA ALA A 136 -11.98 -23.20 -25.84
C ALA A 136 -11.52 -23.56 -24.42
N LEU A 137 -10.72 -24.61 -24.27
CA LEU A 137 -10.14 -25.01 -22.98
C LEU A 137 -9.22 -23.91 -22.42
N VAL A 138 -8.34 -23.35 -23.25
CA VAL A 138 -7.42 -22.27 -22.87
C VAL A 138 -8.19 -21.02 -22.45
N LEU A 139 -9.24 -20.66 -23.19
CA LEU A 139 -10.12 -19.55 -22.83
C LEU A 139 -10.78 -19.79 -21.47
N LEU A 140 -11.30 -20.99 -21.22
CA LEU A 140 -12.00 -21.34 -19.99
C LEU A 140 -11.05 -21.33 -18.78
N LEU A 141 -9.83 -21.84 -18.94
CA LEU A 141 -8.79 -21.80 -17.92
C LEU A 141 -8.37 -20.36 -17.59
N ASN A 142 -8.19 -19.55 -18.62
CA ASN A 142 -7.82 -18.16 -18.46
C ASN A 142 -8.93 -17.30 -17.83
N LEU A 143 -10.18 -17.49 -18.25
CA LEU A 143 -11.34 -16.82 -17.67
C LEU A 143 -11.56 -17.24 -16.22
N GLY A 144 -11.43 -18.53 -15.93
CA GLY A 144 -11.49 -19.08 -14.57
C GLY A 144 -10.40 -18.50 -13.67
N ALA A 145 -9.16 -18.41 -14.17
CA ALA A 145 -8.05 -17.79 -13.44
C ALA A 145 -8.34 -16.30 -13.18
N LEU A 146 -8.81 -15.56 -14.18
CA LEU A 146 -9.13 -14.14 -14.03
C LEU A 146 -10.23 -13.92 -12.97
N VAL A 147 -11.33 -14.67 -13.03
CA VAL A 147 -12.43 -14.57 -12.07
C VAL A 147 -11.97 -15.00 -10.67
N GLY A 148 -11.25 -16.11 -10.54
CA GLY A 148 -10.74 -16.60 -9.26
C GLY A 148 -9.76 -15.62 -8.59
N PHE A 149 -8.84 -15.05 -9.35
CA PHE A 149 -7.90 -14.05 -8.84
C PHE A 149 -8.55 -12.69 -8.62
N ALA A 150 -9.60 -12.32 -9.35
CA ALA A 150 -10.33 -11.07 -9.12
C ALA A 150 -10.91 -11.00 -7.70
N PHE A 151 -11.44 -12.10 -7.17
CA PHE A 151 -11.98 -12.14 -5.81
C PHE A 151 -10.92 -12.30 -4.72
N THR A 152 -9.86 -13.06 -4.99
CA THR A 152 -8.86 -13.40 -3.96
C THR A 152 -7.72 -12.39 -3.88
N ARG A 153 -7.19 -11.95 -5.03
CA ARG A 153 -6.01 -11.08 -5.13
C ARG A 153 -6.17 -10.15 -6.35
N PRO A 154 -6.88 -9.02 -6.20
CA PRO A 154 -7.24 -8.16 -7.32
C PRO A 154 -6.03 -7.59 -8.08
N LYS A 155 -4.87 -7.45 -7.42
CA LYS A 155 -3.63 -6.99 -8.06
C LYS A 155 -3.02 -8.02 -9.02
N ILE A 156 -3.18 -9.32 -8.72
CA ILE A 156 -2.79 -10.41 -9.64
C ILE A 156 -3.70 -10.36 -10.87
N ALA A 157 -5.01 -10.20 -10.68
CA ALA A 157 -5.96 -10.09 -11.78
C ALA A 157 -5.65 -8.87 -12.68
N LEU A 158 -5.22 -7.76 -12.09
CA LEU A 158 -4.75 -6.59 -12.84
C LEU A 158 -3.52 -6.92 -13.69
N GLY A 159 -2.58 -7.71 -13.15
CA GLY A 159 -1.43 -8.24 -13.89
C GLY A 159 -1.82 -9.12 -15.07
N ILE A 160 -2.76 -10.04 -14.86
CA ILE A 160 -3.31 -10.91 -15.93
C ILE A 160 -3.96 -10.05 -17.02
N LEU A 161 -4.76 -9.06 -16.65
CA LEU A 161 -5.41 -8.14 -17.59
C LEU A 161 -4.38 -7.31 -18.38
N GLY A 162 -3.32 -6.86 -17.71
CA GLY A 162 -2.19 -6.19 -18.35
C GLY A 162 -1.51 -7.06 -19.40
N ALA A 163 -1.31 -8.35 -19.12
CA ALA A 163 -0.72 -9.29 -20.08
C ALA A 163 -1.60 -9.42 -21.34
N TYR A 164 -2.92 -9.45 -21.19
CA TYR A 164 -3.84 -9.46 -22.33
C TYR A 164 -3.78 -8.20 -23.17
N PHE A 165 -3.68 -7.03 -22.54
CA PHE A 165 -3.57 -5.76 -23.25
C PHE A 165 -2.30 -5.70 -24.10
N VAL A 166 -1.18 -6.20 -23.56
CA VAL A 166 0.08 -6.32 -24.30
C VAL A 166 -0.06 -7.31 -25.46
N ALA A 167 -0.62 -8.50 -25.21
CA ALA A 167 -0.83 -9.51 -26.26
C ALA A 167 -1.72 -8.98 -27.40
N LEU A 168 -2.80 -8.27 -27.07
CA LEU A 168 -3.69 -7.62 -28.04
C LEU A 168 -2.96 -6.53 -28.84
N SER A 169 -2.14 -5.71 -28.18
CA SER A 169 -1.35 -4.67 -28.83
C SER A 169 -0.35 -5.27 -29.83
N ILE A 170 0.33 -6.35 -29.45
CA ILE A 170 1.24 -7.10 -30.33
C ILE A 170 0.46 -7.68 -31.52
N ALA A 171 -0.67 -8.33 -31.27
CA ALA A 171 -1.50 -8.93 -32.31
C ALA A 171 -2.02 -7.88 -33.32
N LEU A 172 -2.47 -6.72 -32.85
CA LEU A 172 -2.88 -5.62 -33.70
C LEU A 172 -1.72 -5.06 -34.53
N THR A 173 -0.56 -4.88 -33.92
CA THR A 173 0.63 -4.37 -34.61
C THR A 173 1.10 -5.36 -35.68
N ALA A 174 1.15 -6.65 -35.36
CA ALA A 174 1.49 -7.71 -36.31
C ALA A 174 0.47 -7.84 -37.44
N GLY A 175 -0.83 -7.74 -37.13
CA GLY A 175 -1.90 -7.76 -38.12
C GLY A 175 -1.84 -6.57 -39.07
N LEU A 176 -1.60 -5.37 -38.55
CA LEU A 176 -1.40 -4.17 -39.37
C LEU A 176 -0.19 -4.31 -40.29
N PHE A 177 0.94 -4.79 -39.75
CA PHE A 177 2.15 -5.02 -40.53
C PHE A 177 1.93 -6.05 -41.65
N ALA A 178 1.26 -7.16 -41.35
CA ALA A 178 0.89 -8.17 -42.35
C ALA A 178 -0.05 -7.59 -43.40
N ALA A 179 -1.03 -6.77 -43.02
CA ALA A 179 -1.94 -6.12 -43.95
C ALA A 179 -1.18 -5.17 -44.91
N VAL A 180 -0.23 -4.39 -44.41
CA VAL A 180 0.61 -3.50 -45.23
C VAL A 180 1.48 -4.30 -46.20
N ILE A 181 2.08 -5.41 -45.78
CA ILE A 181 2.91 -6.24 -46.68
C ILE A 181 2.06 -6.92 -47.75
N CYS A 182 0.91 -7.50 -47.37
CA CYS A 182 0.09 -8.28 -48.30
C CYS A 182 -0.72 -7.40 -49.27
N PHE A 183 -1.18 -6.23 -48.82
CA PHE A 183 -2.09 -5.37 -49.58
C PHE A 183 -1.49 -4.00 -49.96
N GLY A 184 -0.32 -3.63 -49.42
CA GLY A 184 0.35 -2.37 -49.75
C GLY A 184 0.82 -2.29 -51.21
N SER A 185 0.93 -3.42 -51.91
CA SER A 185 1.21 -3.47 -53.35
C SER A 185 0.01 -3.09 -54.23
N TYR A 186 -1.19 -2.98 -53.64
CA TYR A 186 -2.46 -2.73 -54.34
C TYR A 186 -3.09 -1.36 -53.97
N LEU A 187 -2.40 -0.55 -53.17
CA LEU A 187 -2.75 0.82 -52.77
C LEU A 187 -1.82 1.81 -53.47
#